data_AF-A0A2K3L433-F1
#
_entry.id   AF-A0A2K3L433-F1
#
_cell.length_a   1.000
_cell.length_b   1.000
_cell.length_c   1.000
_cell.angle_alpha   90.00
_cell.angle_beta   90.00
_cell.angle_gamma   90.00
#
_symmetry.space_group_name_H-M   'P 1'
#
loop_
_entity.id
_entity.type
_entity.pdbx_description
1 polymer ?
#
loop_
_entity_poly.entity_id
_entity_poly.type
_entity_poly.pdbx_seq_one_letter_code
_entity_poly.pdbx_strand_id
1 'polypeptide(L)'
;MKRGGQVIYSGPLGRNSHKIIEYFEAIPGVTKIKDKYNPATWMLEVSSIAAEARLAMDFAEYYKTSTLHQRNKALVSELSTPPPGAKDVYFTTQYSQSTLGQFKSCLWKQWLTYWRSPDYNLVRYFFTLAAALMVGTVFWKAGKKRHSSADLNTIIGALYGSVFFVGVNNCQTVQPVVAVERTVFYRERAAGMYSALPYAIAQVVCEIPYVFFETIYFAFIVYAMVGFEWKVEKVCWFFFVSFFSFLYFTYYGMMTVSITPNHQVAAIFGAAFYGLFNLFSGFFIPRP
;
A
#
# COMPACT_ATOMS: atom_id res chain seq x y z
N MET A 1 1.35 -29.48 13.68
CA MET A 1 2.60 -28.91 14.23
C MET A 1 2.31 -28.42 15.63
N LYS A 2 3.29 -28.54 16.54
CA LYS A 2 3.23 -27.99 17.90
C LYS A 2 3.61 -26.50 17.90
N ARG A 3 3.20 -25.78 18.96
CA ARG A 3 3.66 -24.40 19.22
C ARG A 3 5.19 -24.35 19.20
N GLY A 4 5.77 -23.45 18.40
CA GLY A 4 7.21 -23.42 18.13
C GLY A 4 7.62 -24.03 16.79
N GLY A 5 6.67 -24.44 15.94
CA GLY A 5 6.93 -24.85 14.55
C GLY A 5 7.46 -26.28 14.40
N GLN A 6 7.43 -27.08 15.46
CA GLN A 6 7.89 -28.46 15.43
C GLN A 6 6.82 -29.41 14.87
N VAL A 7 7.25 -30.37 14.05
CA VAL A 7 6.37 -31.38 13.46
C VAL A 7 6.15 -32.52 14.45
N ILE A 8 4.88 -32.87 14.68
CA ILE A 8 4.45 -33.96 15.58
C ILE A 8 3.83 -35.14 14.82
N TYR A 9 3.44 -34.88 13.57
CA TYR A 9 2.90 -35.85 12.63
C TYR A 9 3.03 -35.28 11.21
N SER A 10 3.49 -36.10 10.27
CA SER A 10 3.42 -35.81 8.85
C SER A 10 3.18 -37.13 8.13
N GLY A 11 2.02 -37.27 7.49
CA GLY A 11 1.62 -38.52 6.88
C GLY A 11 0.22 -38.44 6.28
N PRO A 12 -0.19 -39.48 5.53
CA PRO A 12 -1.51 -39.54 4.95
C PRO A 12 -2.57 -39.73 6.05
N LEU A 13 -3.64 -38.94 6.01
CA LEU A 13 -4.76 -39.07 6.96
C LEU A 13 -5.50 -40.42 6.81
N GLY A 14 -5.59 -40.94 5.59
CA GLY A 14 -6.39 -42.12 5.27
C GLY A 14 -7.90 -41.83 5.21
N ARG A 15 -8.69 -42.82 4.79
CA ARG A 15 -10.16 -42.72 4.78
C ARG A 15 -10.68 -42.52 6.20
N ASN A 16 -11.53 -41.52 6.41
CA ASN A 16 -12.04 -41.15 7.74
C ASN A 16 -10.94 -40.88 8.79
N SER A 17 -9.77 -40.42 8.36
CA SER A 17 -8.64 -40.10 9.26
C SER A 17 -8.11 -41.29 10.09
N HIS A 18 -8.33 -42.54 9.66
CA HIS A 18 -7.92 -43.70 10.47
C HIS A 18 -6.41 -43.73 10.77
N LYS A 19 -5.55 -43.31 9.84
CA LYS A 19 -4.09 -43.41 10.02
C LYS A 19 -3.54 -42.43 11.04
N ILE A 20 -4.12 -41.24 11.14
CA ILE A 20 -3.70 -40.27 12.17
C ILE A 20 -4.24 -40.68 13.54
N ILE A 21 -5.44 -41.27 13.59
CA ILE A 21 -6.02 -41.83 14.82
C ILE A 21 -5.14 -42.98 15.31
N GLU A 22 -4.84 -43.96 14.47
CA GLU A 22 -3.96 -45.09 14.79
C GLU A 22 -2.59 -44.63 15.29
N TYR A 23 -2.00 -43.61 14.66
CA TYR A 23 -0.71 -43.07 15.09
C TYR A 23 -0.73 -42.49 16.51
N PHE A 24 -1.73 -41.66 16.84
CA PHE A 24 -1.82 -41.06 18.18
C PHE A 24 -2.33 -42.06 19.22
N GLU A 25 -3.23 -42.98 18.86
CA GLU A 25 -3.70 -44.04 19.77
C GLU A 25 -2.62 -45.08 20.08
N ALA A 26 -1.62 -45.25 19.21
CA ALA A 26 -0.45 -46.09 19.48
C ALA A 26 0.44 -45.53 20.60
N ILE A 27 0.30 -44.25 20.94
CA ILE A 27 1.07 -43.60 22.01
C ILE A 27 0.44 -43.93 23.37
N PRO A 28 1.17 -44.55 24.31
CA PRO A 28 0.64 -44.87 25.62
C PRO A 28 0.10 -43.63 26.35
N GLY A 29 -1.13 -43.74 26.88
CA GLY A 29 -1.78 -42.69 27.67
C GLY A 29 -2.60 -41.66 26.86
N VAL A 30 -2.55 -41.70 25.54
CA VAL A 30 -3.47 -40.93 24.68
C VAL A 30 -4.88 -41.52 24.79
N THR A 31 -5.88 -40.65 24.99
CA THR A 31 -7.29 -41.06 25.08
C THR A 31 -7.81 -41.41 23.69
N LYS A 32 -8.39 -42.61 23.53
CA LYS A 32 -9.02 -43.03 22.27
C LYS A 32 -10.12 -42.08 21.82
N ILE A 33 -10.30 -41.98 20.50
CA ILE A 33 -11.35 -41.14 19.94
C ILE A 33 -12.74 -41.73 20.26
N LYS A 34 -13.70 -40.87 20.60
CA LYS A 34 -15.09 -41.28 20.84
C LYS A 34 -15.81 -41.51 19.51
N ASP A 35 -16.78 -42.42 19.50
CA ASP A 35 -17.62 -42.64 18.32
C ASP A 35 -18.31 -41.33 17.89
N LYS A 36 -18.37 -41.09 16.57
CA LYS A 36 -18.89 -39.86 15.93
C LYS A 36 -18.18 -38.54 16.32
N TYR A 37 -17.03 -38.59 16.98
CA TYR A 37 -16.28 -37.38 17.30
C TYR A 37 -15.40 -36.93 16.13
N ASN A 38 -15.20 -35.62 15.98
CA ASN A 38 -14.39 -35.07 14.89
C ASN A 38 -12.90 -35.39 15.10
N PRO A 39 -12.25 -36.16 14.20
CA PRO A 39 -10.83 -36.52 14.34
C PRO A 39 -9.88 -35.33 14.38
N ALA A 40 -10.21 -34.23 13.68
CA ALA A 40 -9.37 -33.03 13.68
C ALA A 40 -9.36 -32.34 15.05
N THR A 41 -10.53 -32.26 15.69
CA THR A 41 -10.68 -31.69 17.04
C THR A 41 -9.98 -32.57 18.07
N TRP A 42 -10.23 -33.87 18.02
CA TRP A 42 -9.59 -34.83 18.92
C TRP A 42 -8.06 -34.81 18.81
N MET A 43 -7.52 -34.77 17.59
CA MET A 43 -6.08 -34.68 17.36
C MET A 43 -5.48 -33.44 18.03
N LEU A 44 -6.15 -32.28 17.99
CA LEU A 44 -5.66 -31.05 18.65
C LEU A 44 -5.70 -31.16 20.18
N GLU A 45 -6.70 -31.84 20.73
CA GLU A 45 -6.84 -32.06 22.18
C GLU A 45 -5.74 -32.98 22.71
N VAL A 46 -5.53 -34.12 22.05
CA VAL A 46 -4.53 -35.12 22.48
C VAL A 46 -3.10 -34.69 22.21
N SER A 47 -2.88 -33.76 21.27
CA SER A 47 -1.57 -33.16 20.99
C SER A 47 -1.38 -31.78 21.61
N SER A 48 -2.20 -31.42 22.60
CA SER A 48 -2.12 -30.12 23.28
C SER A 48 -0.94 -30.05 24.26
N ILE A 49 -0.53 -28.85 24.65
CA ILE A 49 0.52 -28.63 25.67
C ILE A 49 0.13 -29.28 27.01
N ALA A 50 -1.16 -29.22 27.35
CA ALA A 50 -1.68 -29.87 28.55
C ALA A 50 -1.58 -31.40 28.47
N ALA A 51 -1.84 -31.98 27.29
CA ALA A 51 -1.70 -33.41 27.07
C ALA A 51 -0.23 -33.86 27.13
N GLU A 52 0.72 -33.10 26.58
CA GLU A 52 2.16 -33.35 26.71
C GLU A 52 2.64 -33.32 28.16
N ALA A 53 2.21 -32.31 28.93
CA ALA A 53 2.54 -32.21 30.35
C ALA A 53 1.97 -33.39 31.15
N ARG A 54 0.73 -33.80 30.85
CA ARG A 54 0.07 -34.97 31.47
C ARG A 54 0.79 -36.28 31.15
N LEU A 55 1.32 -36.41 29.93
CA LEU A 55 2.01 -37.60 29.45
C LEU A 55 3.53 -37.58 29.71
N ALA A 56 4.06 -36.48 30.25
CA ALA A 56 5.49 -36.24 30.44
C ALA A 56 6.33 -36.56 29.18
N MET A 57 5.82 -36.15 28.01
CA MET A 57 6.38 -36.51 26.70
C MET A 57 6.36 -35.33 25.75
N ASP A 58 7.41 -35.22 24.92
CA ASP A 58 7.44 -34.32 23.77
C ASP A 58 7.03 -35.07 22.50
N PHE A 59 5.86 -34.74 21.93
CA PHE A 59 5.40 -35.36 20.70
C PHE A 59 6.33 -35.08 19.51
N ALA A 60 7.09 -33.98 19.53
CA ALA A 60 8.03 -33.67 18.48
C ALA A 60 9.25 -34.61 18.50
N GLU A 61 9.73 -34.97 19.69
CA GLU A 61 10.81 -35.95 19.85
C GLU A 61 10.34 -37.36 19.51
N TYR A 62 9.14 -37.73 19.98
CA TYR A 62 8.50 -38.99 19.62
C TYR A 62 8.33 -39.14 18.10
N TYR A 63 7.89 -38.09 17.42
CA TYR A 63 7.80 -38.11 15.96
C TYR A 63 9.16 -38.37 15.31
N LYS A 64 10.24 -37.72 15.76
CA LYS A 64 11.59 -37.93 15.19
C LYS A 64 12.09 -39.37 15.32
N THR A 65 11.73 -40.06 16.40
CA THR A 65 12.11 -41.47 16.62
C THR A 65 11.15 -42.45 15.95
N SER A 66 9.97 -42.01 15.54
CA SER A 66 8.95 -42.85 14.91
C SER A 66 9.39 -43.43 13.54
N THR A 67 8.86 -44.60 13.22
CA THR A 67 9.01 -45.23 11.90
C THR A 67 8.45 -44.37 10.77
N LEU A 68 7.41 -43.56 11.07
CA LEU A 68 6.81 -42.61 10.13
C LEU A 68 7.82 -41.54 9.70
N HIS A 69 8.58 -40.97 10.64
CA HIS A 69 9.62 -40.00 10.31
C HIS A 69 10.76 -40.62 9.50
N GLN A 70 11.20 -41.83 9.86
CA GLN A 70 12.23 -42.56 9.11
C GLN A 70 11.78 -42.82 7.66
N ARG A 71 10.53 -43.27 7.46
CA ARG A 71 9.95 -43.48 6.13
C ARG A 71 9.86 -42.18 5.34
N ASN A 72 9.42 -41.09 5.96
CA ASN A 72 9.36 -39.78 5.31
C ASN A 72 10.76 -39.29 4.90
N LYS A 73 11.77 -39.50 5.74
CA LYS A 73 13.16 -39.13 5.43
C LYS A 73 13.72 -39.96 4.26
N ALA A 74 13.42 -41.27 4.23
CA ALA A 74 13.79 -42.14 3.11
C ALA A 74 13.11 -41.69 1.81
N LEU A 75 11.80 -41.41 1.85
CA LEU A 75 11.03 -40.92 0.70
C LEU A 75 11.56 -39.57 0.19
N VAL A 76 11.89 -38.64 1.09
CA VAL A 76 12.51 -37.36 0.70
C VAL A 76 13.86 -37.59 0.04
N SER A 77 14.68 -38.51 0.55
CA SER A 77 15.98 -38.86 -0.04
C SER A 77 15.83 -39.46 -1.44
N GLU A 78 14.85 -40.34 -1.64
CA GLU A 78 14.53 -40.96 -2.93
C GLU A 78 14.05 -39.91 -3.94
N LEU A 79 13.12 -39.03 -3.53
CA LEU A 79 12.56 -38.00 -4.41
C LEU A 79 13.53 -36.83 -4.67
N SER A 80 14.54 -36.65 -3.83
CA SER A 80 15.57 -35.61 -4.00
C SER A 80 16.58 -35.98 -5.09
N THR A 81 16.69 -37.27 -5.45
CA THR A 81 17.51 -37.70 -6.59
C THR A 81 16.66 -37.72 -7.86
N PRO A 82 16.88 -36.81 -8.83
CA PRO A 82 16.11 -36.79 -10.06
C PRO A 82 16.39 -38.04 -10.91
N PRO A 83 15.38 -38.57 -11.63
CA PRO A 83 15.58 -39.67 -12.57
C PRO A 83 16.61 -39.33 -13.66
N PRO A 84 17.37 -40.31 -14.18
CA PRO A 84 18.30 -40.08 -15.29
C PRO A 84 17.60 -39.46 -16.50
N GLY A 85 18.07 -38.30 -16.96
CA GLY A 85 17.47 -37.55 -18.07
C GLY A 85 16.36 -36.57 -17.69
N ALA A 86 16.00 -36.46 -16.41
CA ALA A 86 15.13 -35.40 -15.93
C ALA A 86 15.83 -34.03 -16.09
N LYS A 87 15.07 -33.04 -16.55
CA LYS A 87 15.51 -31.63 -16.62
C LYS A 87 14.79 -30.85 -15.54
N ASP A 88 15.51 -29.93 -14.92
CA ASP A 88 14.91 -29.02 -13.95
C ASP A 88 13.82 -28.17 -14.62
N VAL A 89 12.74 -27.92 -13.88
CA VAL A 89 11.68 -27.03 -14.31
C VAL A 89 12.24 -25.61 -14.36
N TYR A 90 12.50 -25.12 -15.57
CA TYR A 90 12.99 -23.76 -15.80
C TYR A 90 11.88 -22.90 -16.39
N PHE A 91 11.59 -21.78 -15.73
CA PHE A 91 10.72 -20.74 -16.25
C PHE A 91 11.57 -19.64 -16.88
N THR A 92 11.25 -19.27 -18.12
CA THR A 92 11.98 -18.23 -18.87
C THR A 92 11.82 -16.83 -18.26
N THR A 93 10.74 -16.58 -17.54
CA THR A 93 10.43 -15.29 -16.93
C THR A 93 9.95 -15.47 -15.49
N GLN A 94 10.33 -14.53 -14.62
CA GLN A 94 9.85 -14.51 -13.23
C GLN A 94 8.33 -14.27 -13.15
N TYR A 95 7.76 -13.50 -14.08
CA TYR A 95 6.34 -13.15 -14.14
C TYR A 95 5.70 -13.72 -15.39
N SER A 96 4.39 -14.01 -15.31
CA SER A 96 3.61 -14.57 -16.43
C SER A 96 3.35 -13.59 -17.59
N GLN A 97 3.48 -12.28 -17.34
CA GLN A 97 3.22 -11.23 -18.31
C GLN A 97 4.43 -10.31 -18.47
N SER A 98 4.56 -9.70 -19.65
CA SER A 98 5.57 -8.67 -19.91
C SER A 98 5.36 -7.43 -19.03
N THR A 99 6.38 -6.59 -18.90
CA THR A 99 6.34 -5.35 -18.10
C THR A 99 5.17 -4.44 -18.50
N LEU A 100 4.85 -4.35 -19.80
CA LEU A 100 3.71 -3.57 -20.29
C LEU A 100 2.36 -4.24 -19.96
N GLY A 101 2.28 -5.57 -20.03
CA GLY A 101 1.09 -6.31 -19.62
C GLY A 101 0.80 -6.14 -18.13
N GLN A 102 1.85 -6.16 -17.30
CA GLN A 102 1.77 -5.85 -15.87
C GLN A 102 1.28 -4.42 -15.65
N PHE A 103 1.88 -3.43 -16.32
CA PHE A 103 1.48 -2.02 -16.22
C PHE A 103 0.01 -1.81 -16.57
N LYS A 104 -0.44 -2.35 -17.71
CA LYS A 104 -1.85 -2.24 -18.15
C LYS A 104 -2.81 -2.83 -17.11
N SER A 105 -2.45 -3.97 -16.52
CA SER A 105 -3.26 -4.65 -15.51
C SER A 105 -3.29 -3.86 -14.19
N CYS A 106 -2.14 -3.33 -13.75
CA CYS A 106 -2.05 -2.47 -12.57
C CYS A 106 -2.85 -1.18 -12.76
N LEU A 107 -2.74 -0.54 -13.92
CA LEU A 107 -3.46 0.69 -14.25
C LEU A 107 -4.96 0.45 -14.27
N TRP A 108 -5.42 -0.62 -14.91
CA TRP A 108 -6.83 -1.02 -14.89
C TRP A 108 -7.34 -1.22 -13.45
N LYS A 109 -6.57 -1.92 -12.62
CA LYS A 109 -6.91 -2.16 -11.21
C LYS A 109 -7.04 -0.84 -10.45
N GLN A 110 -6.04 0.03 -10.52
CA GLN A 110 -6.04 1.31 -9.80
C GLN A 110 -7.14 2.24 -10.28
N TRP A 111 -7.36 2.32 -11.60
CA TRP A 111 -8.46 3.10 -12.16
C TRP A 111 -9.81 2.67 -11.60
N LEU A 112 -10.04 1.35 -11.56
CA LEU A 112 -11.27 0.79 -11.01
C LEU A 112 -11.41 1.06 -9.51
N THR A 113 -10.32 0.98 -8.75
CA THR A 113 -10.29 1.32 -7.32
C THR A 113 -10.65 2.78 -7.08
N TYR A 114 -10.00 3.71 -7.80
CA TYR A 114 -10.23 5.14 -7.67
C TYR A 114 -11.65 5.54 -8.08
N TRP A 115 -12.23 4.85 -9.08
CA TRP A 115 -13.60 5.05 -9.50
C TRP A 115 -14.63 4.51 -8.50
N ARG A 116 -14.40 3.31 -7.95
CA ARG A 116 -15.35 2.63 -7.05
C ARG A 116 -15.28 3.12 -5.60
N SER A 117 -14.16 3.73 -5.21
CA SER A 117 -13.95 4.30 -3.88
C SER A 117 -13.85 5.83 -3.99
N PRO A 118 -14.99 6.54 -4.18
CA PRO A 118 -14.99 7.97 -4.48
C PRO A 118 -14.55 8.82 -3.29
N ASP A 119 -14.60 8.31 -2.07
CA ASP A 119 -14.35 9.06 -0.83
C ASP A 119 -13.06 9.88 -0.89
N TYR A 120 -11.98 9.28 -1.39
CA TYR A 120 -10.69 9.95 -1.52
C TYR A 120 -10.75 11.19 -2.43
N ASN A 121 -11.24 11.00 -3.67
CA ASN A 121 -11.28 12.08 -4.66
C ASN A 121 -12.37 13.11 -4.33
N LEU A 122 -13.50 12.69 -3.77
CA LEU A 122 -14.59 13.57 -3.36
C LEU A 122 -14.16 14.48 -2.20
N VAL A 123 -13.49 13.92 -1.18
CA VAL A 123 -12.93 14.70 -0.08
C VAL A 123 -11.90 15.69 -0.61
N ARG A 124 -10.99 15.24 -1.49
CA ARG A 124 -10.00 16.11 -2.13
C ARG A 124 -10.66 17.27 -2.87
N TYR A 125 -11.67 16.99 -3.69
CA TYR A 125 -12.37 18.01 -4.46
C TYR A 125 -13.12 19.01 -3.58
N PHE A 126 -13.79 18.53 -2.53
CA PHE A 126 -14.49 19.39 -1.60
C PHE A 126 -13.55 20.34 -0.86
N PHE A 127 -12.42 19.83 -0.33
CA PHE A 127 -11.44 20.67 0.34
C PHE A 127 -10.84 21.72 -0.60
N THR A 128 -10.49 21.33 -1.82
CA THR A 128 -9.94 22.28 -2.80
C THR A 128 -10.97 23.33 -3.23
N LEU A 129 -12.26 22.97 -3.33
CA LEU A 129 -13.32 23.94 -3.59
C LEU A 129 -13.47 24.95 -2.44
N ALA A 130 -13.53 24.46 -1.20
CA ALA A 130 -13.62 25.31 -0.01
C ALA A 130 -12.41 26.24 0.10
N ALA A 131 -11.20 25.73 -0.16
CA ALA A 131 -9.97 26.50 -0.17
C ALA A 131 -9.96 27.56 -1.29
N ALA A 132 -10.39 27.20 -2.50
CA ALA A 132 -10.47 28.14 -3.63
C ALA A 132 -11.40 29.32 -3.33
N LEU A 133 -12.57 29.04 -2.76
CA LEU A 133 -13.53 30.07 -2.34
C LEU A 133 -12.98 30.95 -1.22
N MET A 134 -12.34 30.35 -0.21
CA MET A 134 -11.71 31.08 0.90
C MET A 134 -10.60 32.02 0.40
N VAL A 135 -9.69 31.52 -0.44
CA VAL A 135 -8.64 32.34 -1.06
C VAL A 135 -9.25 33.44 -1.91
N GLY A 136 -10.24 33.11 -2.73
CA GLY A 136 -10.91 34.06 -3.60
C GLY A 136 -11.63 35.19 -2.85
N THR A 137 -12.23 34.91 -1.68
CA THR A 137 -12.88 35.92 -0.85
C THR A 137 -11.88 36.78 -0.09
N VAL A 138 -10.84 36.18 0.49
CA VAL A 138 -9.79 36.90 1.25
C VAL A 138 -9.02 37.87 0.33
N PHE A 139 -8.69 37.44 -0.88
CA PHE A 139 -7.92 38.24 -1.85
C PHE A 139 -8.79 38.86 -2.94
N TRP A 140 -10.06 39.17 -2.62
CA TRP A 140 -11.04 39.66 -3.58
C TRP A 140 -10.55 40.88 -4.35
N LYS A 141 -10.49 40.76 -5.68
CA LYS A 141 -10.00 41.81 -6.61
C LYS A 141 -8.60 42.36 -6.29
N ALA A 142 -7.79 41.65 -5.50
CA ALA A 142 -6.43 42.08 -5.18
C ALA A 142 -5.55 42.18 -6.43
N GLY A 143 -5.77 41.34 -7.44
CA GLY A 143 -5.01 41.31 -8.69
C GLY A 143 -5.07 42.58 -9.54
N LYS A 144 -6.02 43.50 -9.25
CA LYS A 144 -6.16 44.80 -9.91
C LYS A 144 -5.31 45.91 -9.28
N LYS A 145 -4.89 45.74 -8.03
CA LYS A 145 -4.04 46.71 -7.31
C LYS A 145 -2.58 46.33 -7.58
N ARG A 146 -1.88 47.09 -8.44
CA ARG A 146 -0.47 46.80 -8.81
C ARG A 146 0.43 48.03 -8.72
N HIS A 147 -0.01 49.06 -8.01
CA HIS A 147 0.66 50.37 -8.02
C HIS A 147 1.77 50.47 -6.96
N SER A 148 1.68 49.69 -5.88
CA SER A 148 2.66 49.68 -4.80
C SER A 148 3.36 48.32 -4.69
N SER A 149 4.61 48.32 -4.23
CA SER A 149 5.35 47.10 -3.85
C SER A 149 4.60 46.28 -2.80
N ALA A 150 3.81 46.93 -1.92
CA ALA A 150 2.97 46.25 -0.95
C ALA A 150 1.81 45.47 -1.62
N ASP A 151 1.21 46.03 -2.67
CA ASP A 151 0.15 45.35 -3.43
C ASP A 151 0.70 44.15 -4.18
N LEU A 152 1.90 44.29 -4.77
CA LEU A 152 2.60 43.19 -5.44
C LEU A 152 2.93 42.04 -4.48
N ASN A 153 3.44 42.36 -3.28
CA ASN A 153 3.69 41.35 -2.24
C ASN A 153 2.41 40.64 -1.80
N THR A 154 1.28 41.36 -1.73
CA THR A 154 -0.03 40.77 -1.40
C THR A 154 -0.47 39.77 -2.48
N ILE A 155 -0.30 40.11 -3.76
CA ILE A 155 -0.64 39.23 -4.88
C ILE A 155 0.25 37.98 -4.88
N ILE A 156 1.56 38.16 -4.72
CA ILE A 156 2.52 37.03 -4.68
C ILE A 156 2.22 36.13 -3.47
N GLY A 157 1.93 36.72 -2.31
CA GLY A 157 1.54 35.99 -1.11
C GLY A 157 0.23 35.21 -1.29
N ALA A 158 -0.75 35.77 -2.00
CA ALA A 158 -2.00 35.07 -2.32
C ALA A 158 -1.77 33.86 -3.23
N LEU A 159 -0.95 34.02 -4.28
CA LEU A 159 -0.58 32.95 -5.20
C LEU A 159 0.19 31.84 -4.47
N TYR A 160 1.20 32.22 -3.71
CA TYR A 160 2.02 31.30 -2.94
C TYR A 160 1.19 30.54 -1.89
N GLY A 161 0.46 31.26 -1.05
CA GLY A 161 -0.31 30.69 0.05
C GLY A 161 -1.42 29.76 -0.42
N SER A 162 -2.11 30.11 -1.50
CA SER A 162 -3.19 29.29 -2.05
C SER A 162 -2.70 27.96 -2.63
N VAL A 163 -1.64 27.99 -3.46
CA VAL A 163 -1.06 26.77 -4.03
C VAL A 163 -0.44 25.90 -2.95
N PHE A 164 0.26 26.50 -1.98
CA PHE A 164 0.88 25.77 -0.88
C PHE A 164 -0.18 25.10 0.02
N PHE A 165 -1.23 25.82 0.39
CA PHE A 165 -2.29 25.29 1.26
C PHE A 165 -3.01 24.10 0.62
N VAL A 166 -3.44 24.23 -0.64
CA VAL A 166 -4.09 23.13 -1.36
C VAL A 166 -3.10 21.98 -1.59
N GLY A 167 -1.86 22.29 -1.95
CA GLY A 167 -0.80 21.29 -2.11
C GLY A 167 -0.58 20.43 -0.85
N VAL A 168 -0.47 21.06 0.32
CA VAL A 168 -0.32 20.34 1.59
C VAL A 168 -1.53 19.43 1.86
N ASN A 169 -2.75 19.88 1.58
CA ASN A 169 -3.96 19.06 1.73
C ASN A 169 -3.95 17.85 0.78
N ASN A 170 -3.54 18.03 -0.48
CA ASN A 170 -3.41 16.92 -1.44
C ASN A 170 -2.38 15.88 -0.98
N CYS A 171 -1.27 16.34 -0.41
CA CYS A 171 -0.28 15.44 0.18
C CYS A 171 -0.80 14.70 1.43
N GLN A 172 -1.61 15.34 2.28
CA GLN A 172 -2.16 14.67 3.47
C GLN A 172 -3.25 13.66 3.12
N THR A 173 -4.09 13.95 2.14
CA THR A 173 -5.20 13.08 1.74
C THR A 173 -4.75 11.83 1.00
N VAL A 174 -3.65 11.89 0.23
CA VAL A 174 -3.10 10.72 -0.49
C VAL A 174 -2.44 9.69 0.43
N GLN A 175 -1.83 10.14 1.55
CA GLN A 175 -1.06 9.26 2.44
C GLN A 175 -1.83 8.04 2.98
N PRO A 176 -3.03 8.17 3.57
CA PRO A 176 -3.77 7.01 4.07
C PRO A 176 -4.17 6.05 2.95
N VAL A 177 -4.50 6.56 1.76
CA VAL A 177 -4.89 5.74 0.59
C VAL A 177 -3.72 4.87 0.13
N VAL A 178 -2.55 5.48 -0.07
CA VAL A 178 -1.34 4.77 -0.48
C VAL A 178 -0.90 3.75 0.59
N ALA A 179 -1.10 4.06 1.87
CA ALA A 179 -0.74 3.15 2.95
C ALA A 179 -1.59 1.86 2.93
N VAL A 180 -2.89 1.97 2.63
CA VAL A 180 -3.77 0.82 2.44
C VAL A 180 -3.35 0.02 1.20
N GLU A 181 -3.15 0.69 0.05
CA GLU A 181 -2.74 0.01 -1.18
C GLU A 181 -1.39 -0.71 -1.05
N ARG A 182 -0.45 -0.16 -0.29
CA ARG A 182 0.86 -0.77 -0.02
C ARG A 182 0.75 -2.14 0.63
N THR A 183 -0.21 -2.34 1.55
CA THR A 183 -0.42 -3.65 2.19
C THR A 183 -0.87 -4.71 1.17
N VAL A 184 -1.74 -4.32 0.25
CA VAL A 184 -2.21 -5.17 -0.85
C VAL A 184 -1.05 -5.47 -1.81
N PHE A 185 -0.27 -4.44 -2.17
CA PHE A 185 0.91 -4.58 -3.02
C PHE A 185 1.93 -5.58 -2.47
N TYR A 186 2.25 -5.53 -1.17
CA TYR A 186 3.18 -6.48 -0.57
C TYR A 186 2.68 -7.91 -0.63
N ARG A 187 1.38 -8.14 -0.40
CA ARG A 187 0.78 -9.47 -0.55
C ARG A 187 0.84 -9.97 -1.99
N GLU A 188 0.49 -9.13 -2.96
CA GLU A 188 0.47 -9.50 -4.38
C GLU A 188 1.89 -9.71 -4.94
N ARG A 189 2.86 -8.92 -4.49
CA ARG A 189 4.28 -9.09 -4.81
C ARG A 189 4.85 -10.38 -4.20
N ALA A 190 4.50 -10.70 -2.96
CA ALA A 190 4.91 -11.95 -2.32
C ALA A 190 4.34 -13.19 -3.04
N ALA A 191 3.16 -13.06 -3.64
CA ALA A 191 2.55 -14.08 -4.50
C ALA A 191 3.15 -14.12 -5.93
N GLY A 192 4.11 -13.26 -6.26
CA GLY A 192 4.76 -13.23 -7.58
C GLY A 192 3.88 -12.71 -8.72
N MET A 193 2.86 -11.90 -8.44
CA MET A 193 1.89 -11.47 -9.46
C MET A 193 2.45 -10.43 -10.44
N TYR A 194 3.21 -9.45 -9.95
CA TYR A 194 3.81 -8.38 -10.78
C TYR A 194 4.98 -7.70 -10.07
N SER A 195 5.80 -6.98 -10.83
CA SER A 195 6.97 -6.24 -10.35
C SER A 195 6.62 -4.85 -9.79
N ALA A 196 7.51 -4.27 -8.99
CA ALA A 196 7.25 -2.99 -8.32
C ALA A 196 7.13 -1.78 -9.27
N LEU A 197 7.90 -1.77 -10.36
CA LEU A 197 8.00 -0.62 -11.26
C LEU A 197 6.71 -0.38 -12.07
N PRO A 198 6.10 -1.37 -12.74
CA PRO A 198 4.80 -1.21 -13.41
C PRO A 198 3.70 -0.73 -12.47
N TYR A 199 3.70 -1.21 -11.22
CA TYR A 199 2.75 -0.77 -10.21
C TYR A 199 2.93 0.70 -9.83
N ALA A 200 4.18 1.13 -9.59
CA ALA A 200 4.47 2.52 -9.23
C ALA A 200 4.10 3.49 -10.37
N ILE A 201 4.45 3.15 -11.61
CA ILE A 201 4.11 3.98 -12.78
C ILE A 201 2.59 4.04 -12.96
N ALA A 202 1.88 2.91 -12.81
CA ALA A 202 0.43 2.90 -12.89
C ALA A 202 -0.20 3.83 -11.84
N GLN A 203 0.35 3.85 -10.61
CA GLN A 203 -0.17 4.67 -9.52
C GLN A 203 -0.03 6.16 -9.83
N VAL A 204 1.13 6.56 -10.34
CA VAL A 204 1.42 7.93 -10.79
C VAL A 204 0.48 8.35 -11.91
N VAL A 205 0.32 7.52 -12.94
CA VAL A 205 -0.54 7.82 -14.09
C VAL A 205 -2.01 7.94 -13.68
N CYS A 206 -2.46 7.16 -12.70
CA CYS A 206 -3.84 7.19 -12.22
C CYS A 206 -4.22 8.52 -11.56
N GLU A 207 -3.29 9.24 -10.92
CA GLU A 207 -3.56 10.54 -10.27
C GLU A 207 -3.76 11.69 -11.26
N ILE A 208 -3.11 11.63 -12.44
CA ILE A 208 -3.03 12.74 -13.39
C ILE A 208 -4.43 13.29 -13.76
N PRO A 209 -5.43 12.48 -14.14
CA PRO A 209 -6.74 13.00 -14.53
C PRO A 209 -7.51 13.63 -13.38
N TYR A 210 -7.37 13.09 -12.17
CA TYR A 210 -8.07 13.61 -10.99
C TYR A 210 -7.52 14.98 -10.58
N VAL A 211 -6.20 15.11 -10.52
CA VAL A 211 -5.52 16.38 -10.22
C VAL A 211 -5.71 17.40 -11.34
N PHE A 212 -5.83 16.96 -12.60
CA PHE A 212 -6.13 17.84 -13.72
C PHE A 212 -7.52 18.48 -13.57
N PHE A 213 -8.54 17.68 -13.27
CA PHE A 213 -9.89 18.19 -13.02
C PHE A 213 -9.93 19.11 -11.78
N GLU A 214 -9.23 18.73 -10.71
CA GLU A 214 -9.06 19.54 -9.51
C GLU A 214 -8.52 20.94 -9.83
N THR A 215 -7.45 20.97 -10.63
CA THR A 215 -6.75 22.20 -10.97
C THR A 215 -7.60 23.10 -11.86
N ILE A 216 -8.42 22.54 -12.76
CA ILE A 216 -9.25 23.34 -13.68
C ILE A 216 -10.17 24.27 -12.89
N TYR A 217 -10.97 23.73 -11.96
CA TYR A 217 -11.92 24.57 -11.25
C TYR A 217 -11.23 25.44 -10.19
N PHE A 218 -10.17 24.95 -9.53
CA PHE A 218 -9.36 25.76 -8.63
C PHE A 218 -8.82 27.00 -9.37
N ALA A 219 -8.20 26.76 -10.53
CA ALA A 219 -7.61 27.83 -11.33
C ALA A 219 -8.69 28.81 -11.77
N PHE A 220 -9.84 28.32 -12.26
CA PHE A 220 -10.94 29.17 -12.69
C PHE A 220 -11.49 30.06 -11.56
N ILE A 221 -11.78 29.48 -10.39
CA ILE A 221 -12.37 30.20 -9.24
C ILE A 221 -11.39 31.25 -8.71
N VAL A 222 -10.16 30.85 -8.39
CA VAL A 222 -9.16 31.76 -7.81
C VAL A 222 -8.81 32.87 -8.80
N TYR A 223 -8.64 32.54 -10.09
CA TYR A 223 -8.29 33.53 -11.10
C TYR A 223 -9.39 34.58 -11.29
N ALA A 224 -10.65 34.15 -11.29
CA ALA A 224 -11.81 35.03 -11.42
C ALA A 224 -12.00 35.92 -10.17
N MET A 225 -11.95 35.35 -8.97
CA MET A 225 -12.24 36.08 -7.72
C MET A 225 -11.10 37.04 -7.31
N VAL A 226 -9.84 36.63 -7.49
CA VAL A 226 -8.69 37.53 -7.25
C VAL A 226 -8.63 38.63 -8.31
N GLY A 227 -9.27 38.42 -9.47
CA GLY A 227 -9.41 39.44 -10.50
C GLY A 227 -8.12 39.65 -11.30
N PHE A 228 -7.46 38.55 -11.68
CA PHE A 228 -6.31 38.61 -12.57
C PHE A 228 -6.69 39.05 -14.00
N GLU A 229 -5.68 39.36 -14.80
CA GLU A 229 -5.86 39.93 -16.13
C GLU A 229 -6.14 38.82 -17.14
N TRP A 230 -7.36 38.75 -17.67
CA TRP A 230 -7.88 37.73 -18.60
C TRP A 230 -7.18 37.70 -19.97
N LYS A 231 -5.91 37.29 -19.97
CA LYS A 231 -5.13 36.94 -21.16
C LYS A 231 -4.92 35.44 -21.18
N VAL A 232 -5.12 34.81 -22.33
CA VAL A 232 -5.02 33.35 -22.50
C VAL A 232 -3.68 32.82 -21.99
N GLU A 233 -2.57 33.45 -22.39
CA GLU A 233 -1.24 33.07 -21.89
C GLU A 233 -1.13 33.09 -20.36
N LYS A 234 -1.67 34.12 -19.70
CA LYS A 234 -1.59 34.25 -18.23
C LYS A 234 -2.45 33.22 -17.51
N VAL A 235 -3.61 32.89 -18.07
CA VAL A 235 -4.49 31.83 -17.55
C VAL A 235 -3.83 30.48 -17.70
N CYS A 236 -3.31 30.17 -18.90
CA CYS A 236 -2.58 28.93 -19.16
C CYS A 236 -1.36 28.78 -18.26
N TRP A 237 -0.62 29.87 -18.01
CA TRP A 237 0.53 29.84 -17.11
C TRP A 237 0.15 29.59 -15.66
N PHE A 238 -0.91 30.24 -15.17
CA PHE A 238 -1.43 30.00 -13.82
C PHE A 238 -1.91 28.56 -13.64
N PHE A 239 -2.64 28.03 -14.63
CA PHE A 239 -3.06 26.63 -14.64
C PHE A 239 -1.86 25.69 -14.64
N PHE A 240 -0.88 25.92 -15.51
CA PHE A 240 0.33 25.10 -15.62
C PHE A 240 1.08 25.04 -14.29
N VAL A 241 1.40 26.20 -13.69
CA VAL A 241 2.10 26.24 -12.40
C VAL A 241 1.30 25.55 -11.31
N SER A 242 -0.02 25.78 -11.24
CA SER A 242 -0.87 25.15 -10.23
C SER A 242 -0.94 23.62 -10.40
N PHE A 243 -1.10 23.15 -11.63
CA PHE A 243 -1.24 21.73 -11.97
C PHE A 243 0.02 20.94 -11.60
N PHE A 244 1.19 21.41 -12.04
CA PHE A 244 2.46 20.76 -11.70
C PHE A 244 2.77 20.86 -10.21
N SER A 245 2.37 21.94 -9.54
CA SER A 245 2.52 22.05 -8.09
C SER A 245 1.65 21.02 -7.35
N PHE A 246 0.38 20.88 -7.73
CA PHE A 246 -0.52 19.91 -7.09
C PHE A 246 -0.09 18.47 -7.35
N LEU A 247 0.40 18.15 -8.56
CA LEU A 247 1.01 16.86 -8.85
C LEU A 247 2.25 16.61 -7.98
N TYR A 248 3.14 17.60 -7.88
CA TYR A 248 4.34 17.50 -7.05
C TYR A 248 4.00 17.16 -5.60
N PHE A 249 3.05 17.89 -5.00
CA PHE A 249 2.62 17.62 -3.63
C PHE A 249 1.96 16.24 -3.46
N THR A 250 1.15 15.82 -4.43
CA THR A 250 0.52 14.49 -4.41
C THR A 250 1.59 13.39 -4.43
N TYR A 251 2.55 13.46 -5.36
CA TYR A 251 3.63 12.49 -5.46
C TYR A 251 4.58 12.53 -4.28
N TYR A 252 4.81 13.72 -3.71
CA TYR A 252 5.56 13.85 -2.47
C TYR A 252 4.88 13.06 -1.34
N GLY A 253 3.56 13.11 -1.22
CA GLY A 253 2.81 12.31 -0.25
C GLY A 253 2.89 10.80 -0.49
N MET A 254 2.89 10.37 -1.76
CA MET A 254 3.11 8.96 -2.09
C MET A 254 4.53 8.49 -1.69
N MET A 255 5.52 9.34 -1.93
CA MET A 255 6.91 9.08 -1.59
C MET A 255 7.10 8.97 -0.07
N THR A 256 6.52 9.88 0.72
CA THR A 256 6.66 9.84 2.19
C THR A 256 6.10 8.56 2.78
N VAL A 257 4.98 8.04 2.27
CA VAL A 257 4.44 6.73 2.70
C VAL A 257 5.34 5.58 2.27
N SER A 258 5.99 5.69 1.11
CA SER A 258 6.86 4.63 0.60
C SER A 258 8.12 4.45 1.45
N ILE A 259 8.66 5.53 2.02
CA ILE A 259 9.89 5.50 2.84
C ILE A 259 9.63 5.35 4.35
N THR A 260 8.39 5.53 4.81
CA THR A 260 8.05 5.46 6.24
C THR A 260 7.26 4.20 6.58
N PRO A 261 7.34 3.71 7.83
CA PRO A 261 6.64 2.48 8.23
C PRO A 261 5.12 2.66 8.30
N ASN A 262 4.62 3.84 8.63
CA ASN A 262 3.19 4.12 8.79
C ASN A 262 2.84 5.54 8.31
N HIS A 263 1.61 5.75 7.84
CA HIS A 263 1.10 7.04 7.36
C HIS A 263 1.15 8.15 8.42
N GLN A 264 1.01 7.84 9.71
CA GLN A 264 1.19 8.84 10.77
C GLN A 264 2.63 9.39 10.81
N VAL A 265 3.63 8.51 10.65
CA VAL A 265 5.04 8.92 10.56
C VAL A 265 5.29 9.64 9.24
N ALA A 266 4.66 9.21 8.13
CA ALA A 266 4.69 9.91 6.85
C ALA A 266 4.20 11.35 6.96
N ALA A 267 3.13 11.60 7.72
CA ALA A 267 2.57 12.92 7.93
C ALA A 267 3.53 13.84 8.70
N ILE A 268 4.17 13.33 9.76
CA ILE A 268 5.18 14.06 10.55
C ILE A 268 6.40 14.36 9.68
N PHE A 269 6.90 13.35 8.95
CA PHE A 269 8.04 13.50 8.05
C PHE A 269 7.75 14.53 6.95
N GLY A 270 6.58 14.44 6.30
CA GLY A 270 6.13 15.40 5.30
C GLY A 270 6.03 16.82 5.86
N ALA A 271 5.49 16.98 7.06
CA ALA A 271 5.36 18.28 7.72
C ALA A 271 6.71 18.98 7.97
N ALA A 272 7.73 18.21 8.38
CA ALA A 272 9.08 18.76 8.59
C ALA A 272 9.68 19.35 7.30
N PHE A 273 9.51 18.65 6.17
CA PHE A 273 9.98 19.12 4.87
C PHE A 273 9.11 20.23 4.28
N TYR A 274 7.81 20.30 4.57
CA TYR A 274 7.00 21.47 4.19
C TYR A 274 7.59 22.74 4.78
N GLY A 275 7.97 22.72 6.06
CA GLY A 275 8.60 23.87 6.71
C GLY A 275 9.90 24.28 6.03
N LEU A 276 10.74 23.30 5.67
CA LEU A 276 12.00 23.53 4.96
C LEU A 276 11.76 24.13 3.56
N PHE A 277 10.90 23.51 2.75
CA PHE A 277 10.58 23.98 1.41
C PHE A 277 9.91 25.34 1.43
N ASN A 278 9.07 25.61 2.44
CA ASN A 278 8.42 26.88 2.64
C ASN A 278 9.44 27.99 2.95
N LEU A 279 10.36 27.74 3.89
CA LEU A 279 11.42 28.69 4.26
C LEU A 279 12.33 29.06 3.07
N PHE A 280 12.71 28.07 2.26
CA PHE A 280 13.61 28.25 1.11
C PHE A 280 12.90 28.52 -0.23
N SER A 281 11.58 28.75 -0.20
CA SER A 281 10.77 29.02 -1.40
C SER A 281 11.06 30.37 -2.06
N GLY A 282 11.82 31.25 -1.40
CA GLY A 282 12.12 32.60 -1.88
C GLY A 282 11.07 33.65 -1.53
N PHE A 283 9.97 33.27 -0.88
CA PHE A 283 8.93 34.19 -0.41
C PHE A 283 9.28 34.80 0.96
N PHE A 284 9.58 33.97 1.97
CA PHE A 284 9.93 34.45 3.32
C PHE A 284 11.37 34.94 3.42
N ILE A 285 12.31 34.25 2.75
CA ILE A 285 13.71 34.66 2.65
C ILE A 285 13.95 35.07 1.19
N PRO A 286 13.94 36.38 0.86
CA PRO A 286 14.26 36.83 -0.49
C PRO A 286 15.71 36.45 -0.81
N ARG A 287 15.94 35.91 -2.01
CA ARG A 287 17.30 35.65 -2.49
C ARG A 287 17.99 37.00 -2.80
N PRO A 288 19.29 37.13 -2.51
CA PRO A 288 20.06 38.34 -2.78
C PRO A 288 20.14 38.66 -4.28
#